data_AF-A0A944CUN4-F1
#
_entry.id   AF-A0A944CUN4-F1
#
_cell.length_a   1.000
_cell.length_b   1.000
_cell.length_c   1.000
_cell.angle_alpha   90.00
_cell.angle_beta   90.00
_cell.angle_gamma   90.00
#
_symmetry.space_group_name_H-M   'P 1'
#
loop_
_entity.id
_entity.type
_entity.pdbx_description
1 polymer ?
#
loop_
_entity_poly.entity_id
_entity_poly.type
_entity_poly.pdbx_seq_one_letter_code
_entity_poly.pdbx_strand_id
1 'polypeptide(L)'
;MNRINFAGIEGEVKSISLHGNYLTIKLSDSEALRRNRITIVGTFSNRFRWEESPDSDSGFKSFITYIGLKSYSEYQNFAEWVALNNGYFEGDDGTPREAKRVKHPSFPLEIKVRGLIAESVVELVHI
;
A
#
# COMPACT_ATOMS: atom_id res chain seq x y z
N MET A 1 -5.70 1.97 -19.83
CA MET A 1 -4.48 1.81 -19.02
C MET A 1 -4.90 1.27 -17.67
N ASN A 2 -4.89 -0.05 -17.49
CA ASN A 2 -5.43 -0.68 -16.26
C ASN A 2 -4.34 -1.35 -15.42
N ARG A 3 -3.10 -1.34 -15.91
CA ARG A 3 -1.94 -2.02 -15.33
C ARG A 3 -0.81 -1.02 -15.16
N ILE A 4 -0.09 -1.13 -14.07
CA ILE A 4 1.13 -0.40 -13.73
C ILE A 4 2.15 -1.39 -13.19
N ASN A 5 3.43 -1.15 -13.39
CA ASN A 5 4.46 -1.91 -12.70
C ASN A 5 4.90 -1.12 -11.47
N PHE A 6 5.03 -1.78 -10.32
CA PHE A 6 5.55 -1.19 -9.09
C PHE A 6 6.62 -2.14 -8.55
N ALA A 7 7.88 -1.71 -8.56
CA ALA A 7 9.03 -2.49 -8.10
C ALA A 7 9.05 -3.93 -8.67
N GLY A 8 8.85 -4.06 -9.99
CA GLY A 8 8.76 -5.34 -10.69
C GLY A 8 7.42 -6.09 -10.57
N ILE A 9 6.52 -5.71 -9.66
CA ILE A 9 5.19 -6.34 -9.49
C ILE A 9 4.13 -5.66 -10.35
N GLU A 10 3.28 -6.46 -10.99
CA GLU A 10 2.11 -5.94 -11.70
C GLU A 10 1.01 -5.47 -10.72
N GLY A 11 0.58 -4.22 -10.88
CA GLY A 11 -0.50 -3.60 -10.14
C GLY A 11 -1.70 -3.28 -11.03
N GLU A 12 -2.90 -3.47 -10.50
CA GLU A 12 -4.15 -3.05 -11.13
C GLU A 12 -4.54 -1.65 -10.65
N VAL A 13 -4.72 -0.70 -11.58
CA VAL A 13 -5.17 0.66 -11.24
C VAL A 13 -6.66 0.62 -10.86
N LYS A 14 -6.97 0.94 -9.60
CA LYS A 14 -8.36 0.94 -9.07
C LYS A 14 -9.06 2.28 -9.19
N SER A 15 -8.31 3.37 -9.07
CA SER A 15 -8.87 4.71 -9.19
C SER A 15 -7.80 5.72 -9.53
N ILE A 16 -8.20 6.74 -10.27
CA ILE A 16 -7.38 7.91 -10.59
C ILE A 16 -8.03 9.12 -9.90
N SER A 17 -7.22 9.97 -9.26
CA SER A 17 -7.73 11.25 -8.75
C SER A 17 -8.24 12.15 -9.88
N LEU A 18 -9.20 13.04 -9.61
CA LEU A 18 -9.84 13.92 -10.61
C LEU A 18 -8.85 14.73 -11.47
N HIS A 19 -7.68 15.03 -10.90
CA HIS A 19 -6.60 15.79 -11.54
C HIS A 19 -5.37 14.92 -11.89
N GLY A 20 -5.46 13.60 -11.77
CA GLY A 20 -4.36 12.67 -12.11
C GLY A 20 -3.14 12.73 -11.19
N ASN A 21 -3.23 13.39 -10.04
CA ASN A 21 -2.09 13.60 -9.13
C ASN A 21 -1.64 12.31 -8.43
N TYR A 22 -2.59 11.44 -8.06
CA TYR A 22 -2.34 10.14 -7.46
C TYR A 22 -3.20 9.03 -8.07
N LEU A 23 -2.69 7.81 -7.97
CA LEU A 23 -3.33 6.55 -8.34
C LEU A 23 -3.50 5.68 -7.10
N THR A 24 -4.66 5.03 -6.98
CA THR A 24 -4.81 3.88 -6.07
C THR A 24 -4.58 2.63 -6.90
N ILE A 25 -3.61 1.83 -6.51
CA ILE A 25 -3.23 0.61 -7.21
C ILE A 25 -3.33 -0.57 -6.25
N LYS A 26 -3.85 -1.67 -6.75
CA LYS A 26 -3.91 -2.92 -6.03
C LYS A 26 -2.79 -3.79 -6.57
N LEU A 27 -1.84 -4.18 -5.72
CA LEU A 27 -0.76 -5.05 -6.14
C LEU A 27 -1.26 -6.49 -6.27
N SER A 28 -0.84 -7.16 -7.34
CA SER A 28 -1.28 -8.52 -7.63
C SER A 28 -0.22 -9.27 -8.44
N ASP A 29 0.56 -10.12 -7.77
CA ASP A 29 1.23 -11.25 -8.44
C ASP A 29 0.30 -12.48 -8.49
N SER A 30 0.69 -13.54 -9.21
CA SER A 30 -0.10 -14.76 -9.40
C SER A 30 -0.55 -15.46 -8.11
N GLU A 31 0.21 -15.32 -7.02
CA GLU A 31 -0.05 -15.90 -5.69
C GLU A 31 -0.75 -14.88 -4.77
N ALA A 32 -0.35 -13.61 -4.84
CA ALA A 32 -0.96 -12.49 -4.15
C ALA A 32 -2.37 -12.14 -4.65
N LEU A 33 -2.75 -12.52 -5.87
CA LEU A 33 -4.12 -12.42 -6.39
C LEU A 33 -5.15 -13.11 -5.47
N ARG A 34 -4.74 -14.15 -4.73
CA ARG A 34 -5.58 -14.83 -3.74
C ARG A 34 -5.62 -14.10 -2.40
N ARG A 35 -4.63 -13.25 -2.11
CA ARG A 35 -4.44 -12.60 -0.81
C ARG A 35 -4.73 -11.11 -0.78
N ASN A 36 -4.68 -10.37 -1.91
CA ASN A 36 -5.17 -8.99 -2.12
C ASN A 36 -5.19 -8.08 -0.88
N ARG A 37 -4.14 -8.16 -0.07
CA ARG A 37 -4.06 -7.56 1.26
C ARG A 37 -3.50 -6.14 1.16
N ILE A 38 -2.73 -5.88 0.11
CA ILE A 38 -1.94 -4.67 -0.05
C ILE A 38 -2.53 -3.78 -1.14
N THR A 39 -2.83 -2.55 -0.78
CA THR A 39 -3.19 -1.47 -1.70
C THR A 39 -2.19 -0.34 -1.54
N ILE A 40 -1.69 0.20 -2.64
CA ILE A 40 -0.82 1.37 -2.64
C ILE A 40 -1.60 2.57 -3.16
N VAL A 41 -1.38 3.73 -2.56
CA VAL A 41 -1.74 5.01 -3.17
C VAL A 41 -0.45 5.73 -3.51
N GLY A 42 -0.12 5.81 -4.80
CA GLY A 42 1.09 6.45 -5.31
C GLY A 42 0.79 7.80 -5.94
N THR A 43 1.71 8.75 -5.80
CA THR A 43 1.61 10.09 -6.39
C THR A 43 2.80 10.39 -7.29
N PHE A 44 2.54 11.10 -8.39
CA PHE A 44 3.56 11.55 -9.34
C PHE A 44 4.16 12.92 -8.95
N SER A 45 3.63 13.54 -7.91
CA SER A 45 4.08 14.83 -7.38
C SER A 45 4.12 14.83 -5.86
N ASN A 46 5.04 15.59 -5.27
CA ASN A 46 5.08 15.76 -3.81
C ASN A 46 4.19 16.90 -3.30
N ARG A 47 3.09 17.21 -4.00
CA ARG A 47 2.17 18.30 -3.61
C ARG A 47 1.55 18.06 -2.23
N PHE A 48 1.37 16.79 -1.86
CA PHE A 48 0.80 16.38 -0.58
C PHE A 48 1.86 16.23 0.53
N ARG A 49 3.13 16.53 0.25
CA ARG A 49 4.25 16.41 1.20
C ARG A 49 4.31 15.02 1.85
N TRP A 50 4.07 13.99 1.06
CA TRP A 50 4.31 12.62 1.51
C TRP A 50 5.81 12.39 1.48
N GLU A 51 6.30 11.59 2.42
CA GLU A 51 7.71 11.20 2.39
C GLU A 51 8.05 10.54 1.06
N GLU A 52 9.13 11.01 0.44
CA GLU A 52 9.54 10.56 -0.87
C GLU A 52 10.17 9.19 -0.77
N SER A 53 9.41 8.20 -1.23
CA SER A 53 9.85 6.82 -1.47
C SER A 53 9.61 6.57 -2.96
N PRO A 54 10.55 6.99 -3.82
CA PRO A 54 10.34 6.91 -5.26
C PRO A 54 10.43 5.47 -5.75
N ASP A 55 9.62 5.14 -6.75
CA ASP A 55 9.69 3.87 -7.46
C ASP A 55 9.82 4.15 -8.96
N SER A 56 10.93 3.71 -9.55
CA SER A 56 11.25 4.00 -10.96
C SER A 56 10.29 3.33 -11.93
N ASP A 57 9.79 2.15 -11.58
CA ASP A 57 8.98 1.32 -12.47
C ASP A 57 7.55 1.89 -12.62
N SER A 58 6.98 2.38 -11.52
CA SER A 58 5.67 3.07 -11.53
C SER A 58 5.78 4.55 -11.88
N GLY A 59 6.95 5.15 -11.70
CA GLY A 59 7.16 6.59 -11.82
C GLY A 59 6.62 7.39 -10.63
N PHE A 60 6.21 6.73 -9.54
CA PHE A 60 5.78 7.43 -8.33
C PHE A 60 6.96 8.12 -7.65
N LYS A 61 6.72 9.34 -7.17
CA LYS A 61 7.67 10.07 -6.31
C LYS A 61 7.52 9.71 -4.84
N SER A 62 6.31 9.34 -4.45
CA SER A 62 5.99 8.87 -3.12
C SER A 62 4.73 8.02 -3.15
N PHE A 63 4.57 7.19 -2.13
CA PHE A 63 3.39 6.36 -1.99
C PHE A 63 3.05 6.10 -0.52
N ILE A 64 1.81 5.67 -0.29
CA ILE A 64 1.29 5.22 1.00
C ILE A 64 0.79 3.80 0.83
N THR A 65 1.16 2.94 1.76
CA THR A 65 0.78 1.53 1.76
C THR A 65 -0.39 1.31 2.71
N TYR A 66 -1.38 0.55 2.25
CA TYR A 66 -2.52 0.12 3.04
C TYR A 66 -2.48 -1.39 3.18
N ILE A 67 -2.52 -1.88 4.41
CA ILE A 67 -2.44 -3.30 4.74
C ILE A 67 -3.77 -3.76 5.29
N GLY A 68 -4.38 -4.76 4.65
CA GLY A 68 -5.60 -5.41 5.07
C GLY A 68 -5.38 -6.33 6.26
N LEU A 69 -6.28 -6.26 7.23
CA LEU A 69 -6.29 -7.10 8.41
C LEU A 69 -7.60 -7.90 8.46
N LYS A 70 -7.49 -9.19 8.79
CA LYS A 70 -8.63 -10.10 9.02
C LYS A 70 -9.33 -9.77 10.34
N SER A 71 -8.57 -9.32 11.34
CA SER A 71 -9.01 -9.02 12.69
C SER A 71 -8.03 -8.07 13.38
N TYR A 72 -8.46 -7.45 14.48
CA TYR A 72 -7.59 -6.61 15.33
C TYR A 72 -6.37 -7.35 15.87
N SER A 73 -6.44 -8.67 16.02
CA SER A 73 -5.32 -9.48 16.51
C SER A 73 -4.14 -9.58 15.53
N GLU A 74 -4.35 -9.35 14.22
CA GLU A 74 -3.24 -9.31 13.25
C GLU A 74 -2.41 -8.03 13.38
N TYR A 75 -2.94 -6.97 14.00
CA TYR A 75 -2.30 -5.65 14.07
C TYR A 75 -0.89 -5.73 14.66
N GLN A 76 -0.72 -6.41 15.79
CA GLN A 76 0.57 -6.43 16.49
C GLN A 76 1.70 -6.96 15.60
N ASN A 77 1.44 -8.06 14.86
CA ASN A 77 2.41 -8.65 13.95
C ASN A 77 2.81 -7.66 12.83
N PHE A 78 1.84 -6.95 12.26
CA PHE A 78 2.13 -5.97 11.21
C PHE A 78 2.78 -4.70 11.76
N ALA A 79 2.45 -4.27 12.98
CA ALA A 79 3.08 -3.12 13.60
C ALA A 79 4.58 -3.38 13.86
N GLU A 80 4.91 -4.57 14.35
CA GLU A 80 6.30 -5.02 14.52
C GLU A 80 7.02 -5.12 13.17
N TRP A 81 6.38 -5.73 12.16
CA TRP A 81 6.95 -5.81 10.81
C TRP A 81 7.22 -4.43 10.20
N VAL A 82 6.29 -3.48 10.36
CA VAL A 82 6.42 -2.11 9.84
C VAL A 82 7.64 -1.42 10.45
N ALA A 83 7.83 -1.52 11.77
CA ALA A 83 8.96 -0.92 12.47
C ALA A 83 10.32 -1.51 12.02
N LEU A 84 10.36 -2.79 11.66
CA LEU A 84 11.56 -3.46 11.17
C LEU A 84 11.91 -3.14 9.70
N ASN A 85 10.94 -2.64 8.91
CA ASN A 85 11.07 -2.46 7.46
C ASN A 85 11.03 -0.99 7.02
N ASN A 86 11.58 -0.09 7.85
CA ASN A 86 11.63 1.36 7.61
C ASN A 86 10.26 2.04 7.48
N GLY A 87 9.19 1.35 7.84
CA GLY A 87 7.86 1.90 7.85
C GLY A 87 7.54 2.59 9.17
N TYR A 88 6.57 3.50 9.15
CA TYR A 88 6.05 4.13 10.35
C TYR A 88 4.58 4.50 10.22
N PHE A 89 4.01 4.84 11.37
CA PHE A 89 2.65 5.34 11.52
C PHE A 89 2.71 6.82 11.92
N GLU A 90 1.97 7.67 11.21
CA GLU A 90 1.80 9.09 11.58
C GLU A 90 0.41 9.30 12.19
N GLY A 91 0.34 9.82 13.42
CA GLY A 91 -0.93 10.05 14.11
C GLY A 91 -1.70 8.75 14.35
N ASP A 92 -2.91 8.64 13.78
CA ASP A 92 -3.80 7.48 13.92
C ASP A 92 -3.63 6.43 12.81
N ASP A 93 -2.65 6.58 11.92
CA ASP A 93 -2.44 5.69 10.77
C ASP A 93 -2.30 4.19 11.13
N GLY A 94 -1.74 3.90 12.32
CA GLY A 94 -1.61 2.56 12.86
C GLY A 94 -2.85 1.99 13.54
N THR A 95 -3.91 2.79 13.74
CA THR A 95 -5.14 2.28 14.37
C THR A 95 -5.94 1.48 13.35
N PRO A 96 -6.21 0.17 13.57
CA PRO A 96 -7.02 -0.62 12.66
C PRO A 96 -8.42 -0.01 12.51
N ARG A 97 -8.83 0.20 11.26
CA ARG A 97 -10.12 0.80 10.90
C ARG A 97 -10.81 0.02 9.80
N GLU A 98 -12.09 0.26 9.59
CA GLU A 98 -12.82 -0.33 8.46
C GLU A 98 -12.11 -0.06 7.12
N ALA A 99 -11.98 -1.11 6.33
CA ALA A 99 -11.25 -1.07 5.07
C ALA A 99 -11.94 -0.15 4.05
N LYS A 100 -11.18 0.83 3.53
CA LYS A 100 -11.63 1.79 2.52
C LYS A 100 -10.84 1.66 1.22
N ARG A 101 -9.56 1.32 1.33
CA ARG A 101 -8.61 1.13 0.22
C ARG A 101 -8.38 -0.34 -0.06
N VAL A 102 -8.29 -1.17 0.96
CA VAL A 102 -8.16 -2.63 0.80
C VAL A 102 -9.55 -3.25 0.60
N LYS A 103 -10.05 -3.20 -0.64
CA LYS A 103 -11.41 -3.68 -0.97
C LYS A 103 -11.42 -5.18 -1.25
N HIS A 104 -11.29 -5.99 -0.21
CA HIS A 104 -11.36 -7.45 -0.33
C HIS A 104 -12.16 -8.08 0.84
N PRO A 105 -13.10 -9.01 0.58
CA PRO A 105 -14.00 -9.53 1.62
C PRO A 105 -13.31 -10.18 2.82
N SER A 106 -12.11 -10.73 2.63
CA SER A 106 -11.35 -11.37 3.71
C SER A 106 -10.65 -10.39 4.65
N PHE A 107 -10.59 -9.09 4.31
CA PHE A 107 -9.90 -8.07 5.11
C PHE A 107 -10.87 -6.93 5.42
N PRO A 108 -11.71 -7.07 6.47
CA PRO A 108 -12.67 -6.04 6.86
C PRO A 108 -11.99 -4.78 7.43
N LEU A 109 -10.73 -4.91 7.87
CA LEU A 109 -9.97 -3.82 8.47
C LEU A 109 -8.75 -3.46 7.60
N GLU A 110 -8.25 -2.24 7.76
CA GLU A 110 -6.98 -1.79 7.20
C GLU A 110 -6.19 -0.94 8.19
N ILE A 111 -4.88 -0.88 8.00
CA ILE A 111 -3.99 0.12 8.57
C ILE A 111 -3.28 0.88 7.44
N LYS A 112 -2.85 2.11 7.74
CA LYS A 112 -2.11 2.96 6.82
C LYS A 112 -0.64 3.02 7.25
N VAL A 113 0.28 2.86 6.31
CA VAL A 113 1.72 2.83 6.57
C VAL A 113 2.43 3.80 5.65
N ARG A 114 3.44 4.48 6.19
CA ARG A 114 4.31 5.43 5.48
C ARG A 114 5.76 4.99 5.58
N GLY A 115 6.63 5.58 4.77
CA GLY A 115 8.08 5.38 4.84
C GLY A 115 8.60 4.05 4.28
N LEU A 116 7.72 3.08 4.00
CA LEU A 116 8.14 1.83 3.35
C LEU A 116 8.82 2.13 2.02
N ILE A 117 9.92 1.43 1.77
CA ILE A 117 10.55 1.37 0.45
C ILE A 117 9.81 0.37 -0.43
N ALA A 118 9.94 0.52 -1.75
CA ALA A 118 9.29 -0.30 -2.76
C ALA A 118 9.51 -1.81 -2.51
N GLU A 119 10.74 -2.18 -2.19
CA GLU A 119 11.18 -3.55 -1.93
C GLU A 119 10.48 -4.16 -0.72
N SER A 120 10.34 -3.41 0.37
CA SER A 120 9.61 -3.89 1.56
C SER A 120 8.13 -4.13 1.24
N VAL A 121 7.53 -3.32 0.37
CA VAL A 121 6.14 -3.55 -0.04
C VAL A 121 6.00 -4.79 -0.92
N VAL A 122 6.97 -5.05 -1.79
CA VAL A 122 7.05 -6.30 -2.58
C VAL A 122 7.16 -7.51 -1.65
N GLU A 123 8.05 -7.48 -0.66
CA GLU A 123 8.16 -8.55 0.33
C GLU A 123 6.83 -8.79 1.06
N LEU A 124 6.17 -7.71 1.49
CA LEU A 124 4.89 -7.76 2.20
C LEU A 124 3.76 -8.41 1.37
N VAL A 125 3.79 -8.27 0.05
CA VAL A 125 2.82 -8.90 -0.86
C VAL A 125 2.93 -10.43 -0.84
N HIS A 126 4.11 -10.96 -0.54
CA HIS A 126 4.38 -12.40 -0.50
C HIS A 126 4.17 -13.06 0.88
N ILE A 127 3.92 -12.28 1.94
CA ILE A 127 3.68 -12.77 3.32
C ILE A 127 2.26 -13.33 3.50
#